data_AF-A0A2V9JYA4-F1
#
_entry.id   AF-A0A2V9JYA4-F1
#
_cell.length_a   1.000
_cell.length_b   1.000
_cell.length_c   1.000
_cell.angle_alpha   90.00
_cell.angle_beta   90.00
_cell.angle_gamma   90.00
#
_symmetry.space_group_name_H-M   'P 1'
#
loop_
_entity.id
_entity.type
_entity.pdbx_description
1 polymer ?
#
loop_
_entity_poly.entity_id
_entity_poly.type
_entity_poly.pdbx_seq_one_letter_code
_entity_poly.pdbx_strand_id
1 'polypeptide(L)'
;MRLSRIVLALVVISLIGVAFLKPPVLTTRAQAGQDAATPRYTQADTTAPREIDFPYYSLRDGFNSTLLLVNASPKPTDLFIAIRSLSGQTRLAPALTIEAQEKLSFDLATLLSEL
;
A
#
# COMPACT_ATOMS: atom_id res chain seq x y z
N MET A 1 13.36 -39.92 -41.23
CA MET A 1 12.26 -38.92 -41.11
C MET A 1 11.57 -38.84 -39.74
N ARG A 2 11.81 -39.74 -38.76
CA ARG A 2 11.13 -39.69 -37.44
C ARG A 2 11.82 -38.79 -36.41
N LEU A 3 13.16 -38.71 -36.44
CA LEU A 3 13.95 -37.91 -35.50
C LEU A 3 13.74 -36.39 -35.67
N SER A 4 13.60 -35.91 -36.90
CA SER A 4 13.39 -34.49 -37.19
C SER A 4 12.06 -33.94 -36.67
N ARG A 5 11.03 -34.79 -36.57
CA ARG A 5 9.71 -34.41 -36.05
C ARG A 5 9.70 -34.26 -34.53
N ILE A 6 10.50 -35.06 -33.83
CA ILE A 6 10.64 -35.00 -32.36
C ILE A 6 11.41 -33.74 -31.96
N VAL A 7 12.49 -33.42 -32.68
CA VAL A 7 13.26 -32.18 -32.44
C VAL A 7 12.39 -30.95 -32.68
N LEU A 8 11.59 -30.94 -33.74
CA LEU A 8 10.68 -29.83 -34.03
C LEU A 8 9.62 -29.65 -32.93
N ALA A 9 9.05 -30.74 -32.43
CA ALA A 9 8.07 -30.69 -31.34
C ALA A 9 8.67 -30.12 -30.05
N LEU A 10 9.91 -30.50 -29.70
CA LEU A 10 10.60 -29.98 -28.52
C LEU A 10 10.92 -28.48 -28.63
N VAL A 11 11.30 -28.01 -29.82
CA VAL A 11 11.53 -26.58 -30.08
C VAL A 11 10.24 -25.78 -29.90
N VAL A 12 9.12 -26.27 -30.41
CA VAL A 12 7.81 -25.58 -30.27
C VAL A 12 7.38 -25.50 -28.79
N ILE A 13 7.55 -26.59 -28.03
CA ILE A 13 7.21 -26.62 -26.59
C ILE A 13 8.10 -25.64 -25.80
N SER A 14 9.40 -25.59 -26.11
CA SER A 14 10.34 -24.66 -25.47
C SER A 14 9.99 -23.20 -25.77
N LEU A 15 9.61 -22.87 -27.00
CA LEU A 15 9.20 -21.52 -27.40
C LEU A 15 7.91 -21.06 -26.71
N ILE A 16 6.94 -21.97 -26.52
CA ILE A 16 5.70 -21.66 -25.80
C ILE A 16 6.01 -21.38 -24.33
N GLY A 17 6.87 -22.19 -23.69
CA GLY A 17 7.27 -21.98 -22.30
C GLY A 17 7.86 -20.59 -22.04
N VAL A 18 8.79 -20.14 -22.88
CA VAL A 18 9.46 -18.84 -22.70
C VAL A 18 8.49 -17.64 -22.86
N ALA A 19 7.43 -17.79 -23.66
CA ALA A 19 6.44 -16.72 -23.86
C ALA A 19 5.62 -16.40 -22.60
N PHE A 20 5.44 -17.36 -21.70
CA PHE A 20 4.64 -17.20 -20.48
C PHE A 20 5.45 -16.83 -19.22
N LEU A 21 6.78 -16.72 -19.31
CA LEU A 21 7.64 -16.36 -18.16
C LEU A 21 7.80 -14.85 -17.92
N LYS A 22 7.12 -13.99 -18.67
CA LYS A 22 7.20 -12.54 -18.43
C LYS A 22 6.25 -12.16 -17.28
N PRO A 23 6.77 -11.69 -16.13
CA PRO A 23 5.89 -11.17 -15.08
C PRO A 23 5.11 -9.96 -15.64
N PRO A 24 3.84 -9.78 -15.28
CA PRO A 24 3.11 -8.59 -15.66
C PRO A 24 3.81 -7.38 -15.06
N VAL A 25 4.26 -6.47 -15.93
CA VAL A 25 4.70 -5.15 -15.50
C VAL A 25 3.44 -4.39 -15.09
N LEU A 26 3.10 -4.46 -13.80
CA LEU A 26 2.07 -3.62 -13.21
C LEU A 26 2.64 -2.21 -13.08
N THR A 27 2.61 -1.44 -14.18
CA THR A 27 2.79 0.01 -14.10
C THR A 27 1.56 0.62 -13.43
N THR A 28 1.58 0.68 -12.10
CA THR A 28 0.69 1.56 -11.33
C THR A 28 1.16 2.99 -11.54
N ARG A 29 0.60 3.64 -12.56
CA ARG A 29 0.71 5.09 -12.71
C ARG A 29 -0.28 5.71 -11.73
N ALA A 30 0.23 6.27 -10.63
CA ALA A 30 -0.56 7.17 -9.82
C ALA A 30 -1.02 8.32 -10.73
N GLN A 31 -2.31 8.38 -11.03
CA GLN A 31 -2.90 9.52 -11.71
C GLN A 31 -2.94 10.68 -10.72
N ALA A 32 -1.84 11.43 -10.61
CA ALA A 32 -1.97 12.84 -10.27
C ALA A 32 -2.69 13.47 -11.46
N GLY A 33 -3.97 13.78 -11.27
CA GLY A 33 -4.82 14.37 -12.30
C GLY A 33 -4.16 15.61 -12.88
N GLN A 34 -3.68 15.49 -14.11
CA GLN A 34 -3.11 16.58 -14.88
C GLN A 34 -4.07 16.84 -16.04
N ASP A 35 -4.81 17.94 -15.87
CA ASP A 35 -5.50 18.74 -16.88
C ASP A 35 -6.53 18.07 -17.79
N ALA A 36 -7.80 18.17 -17.38
CA ALA A 36 -8.92 18.38 -18.30
C ALA A 36 -9.91 19.36 -17.67
N ALA A 37 -10.08 20.52 -18.31
CA ALA A 37 -10.97 21.59 -17.90
C ALA A 37 -12.37 21.07 -17.53
N THR A 38 -12.72 21.15 -16.25
CA THR A 38 -14.04 20.83 -15.71
C THR A 38 -14.56 22.03 -14.92
N PRO A 39 -15.89 22.27 -14.90
CA PRO A 39 -16.48 23.52 -14.45
C PRO A 39 -16.15 23.78 -12.97
N ARG A 40 -15.76 25.02 -12.67
CA ARG A 40 -15.44 25.48 -11.30
C ARG A 40 -16.68 25.37 -10.42
N TYR A 41 -16.78 24.27 -9.68
CA TYR A 41 -17.59 24.24 -8.48
C TYR A 41 -16.89 25.09 -7.42
N THR A 42 -17.57 26.12 -6.92
CA THR A 42 -17.15 26.86 -5.73
C THR A 42 -17.20 25.88 -4.57
N GLN A 43 -16.09 25.20 -4.31
CA GLN A 43 -15.95 24.27 -3.22
C GLN A 43 -16.02 25.11 -1.94
N ALA A 44 -17.18 25.12 -1.31
CA ALA A 44 -17.27 25.52 0.09
C ALA A 44 -16.21 24.71 0.84
N ASP A 45 -15.47 25.40 1.70
CA ASP A 45 -14.26 24.98 2.41
C ASP A 45 -14.50 23.83 3.42
N THR A 46 -15.50 23.00 3.20
CA THR A 46 -15.62 21.69 3.80
C THR A 46 -14.66 20.76 3.08
N THR A 47 -13.40 20.81 3.50
CA THR A 47 -12.39 19.82 3.17
C THR A 47 -12.98 18.45 3.53
N ALA A 48 -13.49 17.70 2.55
CA ALA A 48 -13.88 16.32 2.76
C ALA A 48 -12.67 15.61 3.40
N PRO A 49 -12.86 14.76 4.43
CA PRO A 49 -11.75 14.06 5.05
C PRO A 49 -10.95 13.37 3.95
N ARG A 50 -9.72 13.81 3.74
CA ARG A 50 -8.81 13.10 2.85
C ARG A 50 -8.47 11.82 3.58
N GLU A 51 -9.11 10.71 3.19
CA GLU A 51 -8.57 9.40 3.49
C GLU A 51 -7.22 9.34 2.76
N ILE A 52 -6.16 9.58 3.51
CA ILE A 52 -4.81 9.28 3.05
C ILE A 52 -4.67 7.80 3.32
N ASP A 53 -4.93 6.99 2.29
CA ASP A 53 -4.57 5.58 2.28
C ASP A 53 -3.06 5.49 2.49
N PHE A 54 -2.63 5.33 3.74
CA PHE A 54 -1.25 4.98 4.03
C PHE A 54 -0.99 3.63 3.36
N PRO A 55 0.10 3.50 2.59
CA PRO A 55 0.40 2.23 1.95
C PRO A 55 0.55 1.16 3.03
N TYR A 56 -0.03 -0.02 2.78
CA TYR A 56 0.13 -1.19 3.64
C TYR A 56 1.62 -1.50 3.76
N TYR A 57 2.22 -1.20 4.91
CA TYR A 57 3.60 -1.56 5.20
C TYR A 57 3.64 -3.00 5.75
N SER A 58 4.35 -3.89 5.06
CA SER A 58 4.70 -5.17 5.65
C SER A 58 5.81 -4.97 6.66
N LEU A 59 5.58 -5.41 7.90
CA LEU A 59 6.54 -5.30 8.98
C LEU A 59 7.62 -6.37 8.81
N ARG A 60 8.86 -5.98 8.49
CA ARG A 60 9.99 -6.91 8.34
C ARG A 60 10.17 -7.77 9.60
N ASP A 61 10.09 -7.13 10.76
CA ASP A 61 10.36 -7.76 12.07
C ASP A 61 9.05 -8.09 12.81
N GLY A 62 7.92 -8.15 12.09
CA GLY A 62 6.60 -8.39 12.66
C GLY A 62 6.23 -7.36 13.73
N PHE A 63 5.58 -7.81 14.80
CA PHE A 63 5.13 -6.94 15.90
C PHE A 63 6.25 -6.40 16.78
N ASN A 64 7.51 -6.84 16.60
CA ASN A 64 8.66 -6.23 17.26
C ASN A 64 9.15 -4.95 16.57
N SER A 65 8.42 -4.48 15.55
CA SER A 65 8.75 -3.24 14.85
C SER A 65 8.26 -2.02 15.62
N THR A 66 8.92 -0.88 15.41
CA THR A 66 8.45 0.43 15.88
C THR A 66 7.71 1.15 14.76
N LEU A 67 6.50 1.63 15.03
CA LEU A 67 5.75 2.51 14.13
C LEU A 67 6.10 3.96 14.45
N LEU A 68 6.70 4.65 13.47
CA LEU A 68 6.99 6.07 13.54
C LEU A 68 5.95 6.86 12.73
N LEU A 69 5.23 7.76 13.41
CA LEU A 69 4.29 8.68 12.78
C LEU A 69 4.84 10.10 12.85
N VAL A 70 4.79 10.81 11.72
CA VAL A 70 5.30 12.18 11.61
C VAL A 70 4.22 13.04 10.98
N ASN A 71 3.78 14.07 11.70
CA ASN A 71 2.86 15.06 11.16
C ASN A 71 3.63 16.26 10.62
N ALA A 72 3.91 16.27 9.32
CA ALA A 72 4.53 17.42 8.66
C ALA A 72 3.55 18.58 8.41
N SER A 73 2.25 18.41 8.73
CA SER A 73 1.24 19.45 8.57
C SER A 73 1.42 20.58 9.60
N PRO A 74 1.10 21.83 9.24
CA PRO A 74 1.00 22.92 10.21
C PRO A 74 -0.26 22.83 11.09
N LYS A 75 -1.09 21.79 10.93
CA LYS A 75 -2.33 21.55 11.70
C LYS A 75 -2.30 20.18 12.38
N PRO A 76 -2.97 20.03 13.53
CA PRO A 76 -3.22 18.72 14.12
C PRO A 76 -3.97 17.80 13.15
N THR A 77 -3.74 16.50 13.25
CA THR A 77 -4.39 15.49 12.40
C THR A 77 -4.92 14.35 13.27
N ASP A 78 -6.20 14.03 13.10
CA ASP A 78 -6.80 12.86 13.74
C ASP A 78 -6.42 11.60 12.96
N LEU A 79 -6.09 10.55 13.71
CA LEU A 79 -5.55 9.29 13.19
C LEU A 79 -6.25 8.09 13.81
N PHE A 80 -6.43 7.07 12.97
CA PHE A 80 -6.88 5.74 13.36
C PHE A 80 -5.84 4.73 12.88
N ILE A 81 -5.34 3.90 13.79
CA ILE A 81 -4.34 2.87 13.46
C ILE A 81 -5.03 1.51 13.49
N ALA A 82 -5.07 0.83 12.35
CA ALA A 82 -5.58 -0.53 12.24
C ALA A 82 -4.43 -1.51 11.96
N ILE A 83 -4.23 -2.47 12.85
CA ILE A 83 -3.23 -3.53 12.72
C ILE A 83 -3.92 -4.79 12.24
N ARG A 84 -3.50 -5.31 11.08
CA ARG A 84 -4.06 -6.52 10.47
C ARG A 84 -3.07 -7.68 10.54
N SER A 85 -3.49 -8.81 11.10
CA SER A 85 -2.71 -10.03 11.10
C SER A 85 -2.84 -10.77 9.75
N LEU A 86 -1.88 -11.65 9.47
CA LEU A 86 -1.95 -12.56 8.32
C LEU A 86 -3.11 -13.56 8.41
N SER A 87 -3.62 -13.82 9.63
CA SER A 87 -4.82 -14.63 9.84
C SER A 87 -6.13 -13.86 9.59
N GLY A 88 -6.05 -12.59 9.21
CA GLY A 88 -7.20 -11.74 8.90
C GLY A 88 -7.82 -11.03 10.11
N GLN A 89 -7.26 -11.19 11.32
CA GLN A 89 -7.71 -10.44 12.48
C GLN A 89 -7.28 -8.97 12.36
N THR A 90 -8.20 -8.05 12.68
CA THR A 90 -7.92 -6.62 12.71
C THR A 90 -8.09 -6.11 14.14
N ARG A 91 -7.10 -5.39 14.64
CA ARG A 91 -7.15 -4.66 15.91
C ARG A 91 -7.05 -3.17 15.63
N LEU A 92 -7.96 -2.39 16.21
CA LEU A 92 -8.03 -0.95 16.03
C LEU A 92 -7.51 -0.29 17.30
N ALA A 93 -6.52 0.60 17.16
CA ALA A 93 -6.07 1.43 18.26
C ALA A 93 -7.08 2.53 18.61
N PRO A 94 -7.08 3.06 19.85
CA PRO A 94 -7.82 4.26 20.18
C PRO A 94 -7.52 5.37 19.18
N ALA A 95 -8.57 6.15 18.86
CA ALA A 95 -8.40 7.37 18.09
C ALA A 95 -7.39 8.28 18.80
N LEU A 96 -6.46 8.84 18.04
CA LEU A 96 -5.48 9.78 18.57
C LEU A 96 -5.34 10.97 17.63
N THR A 97 -4.97 12.11 18.18
CA THR A 97 -4.60 13.30 17.42
C THR A 97 -3.08 13.42 17.48
N ILE A 98 -2.43 13.56 16.33
CA ILE A 98 -1.03 13.96 16.26
C ILE A 98 -0.98 15.48 16.06
N GLU A 99 -0.26 16.18 16.93
CA GLU A 99 -0.17 17.63 16.90
C GLU A 99 0.63 18.12 15.69
N ALA A 100 0.52 19.41 15.38
CA ALA A 100 1.27 20.02 14.27
C ALA A 100 2.79 19.86 14.47
N GLN A 101 3.51 19.40 13.44
CA GLN A 101 4.96 19.17 13.46
C GLN A 101 5.43 18.10 14.48
N GLU A 102 4.51 17.31 15.05
CA GLU A 102 4.83 16.30 16.04
C GLU A 102 5.35 15.00 15.40
N LYS A 103 6.11 14.24 16.20
CA LYS A 103 6.56 12.87 15.91
C LYS A 103 6.17 11.95 17.05
N LEU A 104 5.48 10.87 16.74
CA LEU A 104 5.08 9.83 17.69
C LEU A 104 5.77 8.51 17.31
N SER A 105 6.16 7.76 18.33
CA SER A 105 6.82 6.47 18.19
C SER A 105 6.10 5.43 19.03
N PHE A 106 5.63 4.35 18.40
CA PHE A 106 4.92 3.27 19.06
C PHE A 106 5.70 1.97 18.92
N ASP A 107 6.00 1.32 20.04
CA ASP A 107 6.36 -0.09 20.01
C ASP A 107 5.11 -0.92 19.68
N LEU A 108 5.13 -1.68 18.59
CA LEU A 108 3.93 -2.39 18.15
C LEU A 108 3.57 -3.56 19.04
N ALA A 109 4.52 -4.18 19.75
CA ALA A 109 4.24 -5.27 20.67
C ALA A 109 3.52 -4.74 21.91
N THR A 110 3.99 -3.62 22.48
CA THR A 110 3.32 -2.92 23.56
C THR A 110 1.94 -2.42 23.12
N LEU A 111 1.87 -1.75 21.96
CA LEU A 111 0.59 -1.24 21.44
C LEU A 111 -0.43 -2.36 21.31
N LEU A 112 -0.06 -3.54 20.79
CA LEU A 112 -0.98 -4.67 20.69
C LEU A 112 -1.37 -5.31 22.02
N SER A 113 -0.52 -5.19 23.05
CA SER A 113 -0.83 -5.71 24.39
C SER A 113 -1.82 -4.82 25.16
N GLU A 114 -1.92 -3.54 24.78
CA GLU A 114 -2.79 -2.55 25.39
C GLU A 114 -4.16 -2.44 24.68
N LEU A 115 -4.38 -3.21 23.59
CA LEU A 115 -5.61 -3.27 22.78
C LEU A 115 -6.48 -4.50 23.06
#